data_AF-A0A494TMU7-F1
#
_entry.id   AF-A0A494TMU7-F1
#
_cell.length_a   1.000
_cell.length_b   1.000
_cell.length_c   1.000
_cell.angle_alpha   90.00
_cell.angle_beta   90.00
_cell.angle_gamma   90.00
#
_symmetry.space_group_name_H-M   'P 1'
#
loop_
_entity.id
_entity.type
_entity.pdbx_description
1 polymer ?
#
loop_
_entity_poly.entity_id
_entity_poly.type
_entity_poly.pdbx_seq_one_letter_code
_entity_poly.pdbx_strand_id
1 'polypeptide(L)'
;MSGIKVLRVADRTASPWKNGGGTTYQIAAFPPESGLADFQWRVSTAEVATPGTFSSFPGIDRILMVIDGALEVTIDDSPGVRLASSSAGLSFTGYQRVWGSPIGGTATDLNVMTRRGRYTAKMAPLDAQNGMLLIFADTTVVLVAQTETSWSFGNNTGTLAPRDAIMIEVQESGCSAFAFSGCLYRIELNRC
;
A
#
# COMPACT_ATOMS: atom_id res chain seq x y z
N MET A 1 -10.24 18.78 -12.20
CA MET A 1 -9.46 17.87 -13.06
C MET A 1 -8.98 16.69 -12.25
N SER A 2 -9.30 15.48 -12.68
CA SER A 2 -8.71 14.27 -12.09
C SER A 2 -7.21 14.22 -12.39
N GLY A 3 -6.40 13.93 -11.37
CA GLY A 3 -4.95 13.82 -11.48
C GLY A 3 -4.50 12.36 -11.58
N ILE A 4 -3.49 12.10 -12.41
CA ILE A 4 -2.77 10.81 -12.42
C ILE A 4 -1.27 11.07 -12.27
N LYS A 5 -0.62 10.30 -11.41
CA LYS A 5 0.82 10.39 -11.17
C LYS A 5 1.44 8.99 -11.17
N VAL A 6 2.47 8.80 -12.00
CA VAL A 6 3.32 7.60 -11.95
C VAL A 6 4.37 7.78 -10.86
N LEU A 7 4.56 6.77 -10.03
CA LEU A 7 5.43 6.75 -8.85
C LEU A 7 6.43 5.60 -9.02
N ARG A 8 7.62 5.91 -9.55
CA ARG A 8 8.63 4.90 -9.86
C ARG A 8 9.31 4.40 -8.59
N VAL A 9 9.75 3.14 -8.62
CA VAL A 9 10.55 2.56 -7.53
C VAL A 9 11.84 3.34 -7.30
N ALA A 10 12.49 3.76 -8.38
CA ALA A 10 13.78 4.47 -8.35
C ALA A 10 13.71 5.81 -7.59
N ASP A 11 12.52 6.42 -7.49
CA ASP A 11 12.32 7.71 -6.84
C ASP A 11 12.00 7.57 -5.34
N ARG A 12 11.94 6.34 -4.80
CA ARG A 12 11.52 6.10 -3.41
C ARG A 12 12.67 6.32 -2.44
N THR A 13 12.38 7.10 -1.40
CA THR A 13 13.29 7.26 -0.27
C THR A 13 13.24 6.04 0.64
N ALA A 14 14.38 5.41 0.85
CA ALA A 14 14.57 4.36 1.85
C ALA A 14 14.62 4.96 3.26
N SER A 15 13.91 4.34 4.20
CA SER A 15 13.90 4.68 5.62
C SER A 15 14.23 3.42 6.44
N PRO A 16 15.52 3.16 6.73
CA PRO A 16 15.92 2.06 7.58
C PRO A 16 15.30 2.15 8.97
N TRP A 17 14.90 1.03 9.54
CA TRP A 17 14.34 0.99 10.87
C TRP A 17 15.42 1.17 11.92
N LYS A 18 15.08 1.86 13.04
CA LYS A 18 16.02 2.11 14.14
C LYS A 18 16.61 0.84 14.76
N ASN A 19 15.86 -0.27 14.71
CA ASN A 19 16.29 -1.57 15.22
C ASN A 19 17.12 -2.37 14.20
N GLY A 20 17.34 -1.84 12.98
CA GLY A 20 18.03 -2.53 11.90
C GLY A 20 17.27 -3.70 11.29
N GLY A 21 16.01 -3.93 11.71
CA GLY A 21 15.26 -5.13 11.32
C GLY A 21 14.60 -5.08 9.96
N GLY A 22 14.66 -3.93 9.29
CA GLY A 22 13.99 -3.71 8.02
C GLY A 22 14.17 -2.30 7.47
N THR A 23 13.57 -2.06 6.31
CA THR A 23 13.58 -0.78 5.61
C THR A 23 12.20 -0.49 5.04
N THR A 24 11.73 0.75 5.20
CA THR A 24 10.48 1.20 4.58
C THR A 24 10.78 2.09 3.38
N TYR A 25 10.04 1.90 2.29
CA TYR A 25 10.08 2.74 1.10
C TYR A 25 8.72 3.39 0.92
N GLN A 26 8.66 4.72 1.04
CA GLN A 26 7.41 5.44 0.87
C GLN A 26 6.99 5.45 -0.60
N ILE A 27 5.70 5.14 -0.85
CA ILE A 27 5.09 5.27 -2.18
C ILE A 27 4.42 6.64 -2.28
N ALA A 28 3.50 6.93 -1.36
CA ALA A 28 2.74 8.18 -1.32
C ALA A 28 2.21 8.46 0.09
N ALA A 29 1.94 9.72 0.39
CA ALA A 29 1.29 10.16 1.61
C ALA A 29 0.46 11.42 1.35
N PHE A 30 -0.53 11.67 2.21
CA PHE A 30 -1.30 12.90 2.20
C PHE A 30 -1.34 13.57 3.58
N PRO A 31 -1.10 14.89 3.67
CA PRO A 31 -0.61 15.76 2.59
C PRO A 31 0.74 15.29 2.02
N PRO A 32 1.10 15.65 0.78
CA PRO A 32 2.42 15.35 0.24
C PRO A 32 3.51 15.80 1.23
N GLU A 33 4.58 15.01 1.32
CA GLU A 33 5.73 15.28 2.21
C GLU A 33 5.44 15.25 3.72
N SER A 34 4.23 14.88 4.15
CA SER A 34 3.93 14.67 5.57
C SER A 34 4.84 13.59 6.17
N GLY A 35 5.27 13.83 7.41
CA GLY A 35 6.02 12.87 8.20
C GLY A 35 5.12 11.86 8.89
N LEU A 36 5.72 11.04 9.76
CA LEU A 36 5.02 10.01 10.53
C LEU A 36 4.01 10.57 11.54
N ALA A 37 4.09 11.86 11.89
CA ALA A 37 3.28 12.48 12.93
C ALA A 37 1.96 13.08 12.40
N ASP A 38 1.94 13.53 11.15
CA ASP A 38 0.93 14.44 10.61
C ASP A 38 0.23 13.93 9.34
N PHE A 39 0.66 12.78 8.79
CA PHE A 39 -0.06 12.15 7.68
C PHE A 39 -1.52 11.85 8.05
N GLN A 40 -2.40 11.99 7.06
CA GLN A 40 -3.79 11.53 7.07
C GLN A 40 -3.90 10.12 6.51
N TRP A 41 -3.13 9.83 5.46
CA TRP A 41 -2.87 8.46 5.03
C TRP A 41 -1.45 8.34 4.47
N ARG A 42 -0.91 7.12 4.51
CA ARG A 42 0.42 6.79 4.00
C ARG A 42 0.42 5.40 3.40
N VAL A 43 0.99 5.27 2.20
CA VAL A 43 1.20 4.00 1.49
C VAL A 43 2.71 3.78 1.33
N SER A 44 3.17 2.59 1.67
CA SER A 44 4.59 2.24 1.63
C SER A 44 4.79 0.75 1.39
N THR A 45 5.95 0.37 0.88
CA THR A 45 6.45 -1.00 1.04
C THR A 45 7.43 -1.08 2.20
N ALA A 46 7.51 -2.24 2.84
CA ALA A 46 8.50 -2.51 3.87
C ALA A 46 9.18 -3.86 3.65
N GLU A 47 10.50 -3.87 3.75
CA GLU A 47 11.31 -5.08 3.81
C GLU A 47 11.52 -5.45 5.28
N VAL A 48 11.14 -6.67 5.66
CA VAL A 48 11.33 -7.24 6.99
C VAL A 48 12.41 -8.32 6.88
N ALA A 49 13.62 -7.97 7.33
CA ALA A 49 14.80 -8.83 7.21
C ALA A 49 15.04 -9.69 8.46
N THR A 50 14.67 -9.19 9.64
CA THR A 50 14.80 -9.94 10.90
C THR A 50 13.54 -9.79 11.76
N PRO A 51 13.30 -10.73 12.69
CA PRO A 51 12.17 -10.64 13.59
C PRO A 51 12.22 -9.38 14.46
N GLY A 52 11.08 -8.73 14.66
CA GLY A 52 11.03 -7.53 15.47
C GLY A 52 9.64 -6.96 15.70
N THR A 53 9.59 -6.02 16.65
CA THR A 53 8.38 -5.23 16.91
C THR A 53 8.15 -4.19 15.84
N PHE A 54 6.90 -4.02 15.44
CA PHE A 54 6.50 -2.89 14.62
C PHE A 54 6.33 -1.66 15.51
N SER A 55 6.58 -0.48 14.92
CA SER A 55 6.33 0.78 15.60
C SER A 55 4.84 0.98 15.88
N SER A 56 4.53 1.53 17.06
CA SER A 56 3.18 1.91 17.45
C SER A 56 2.81 3.27 16.88
N PHE A 57 1.59 3.38 16.35
CA PHE A 57 0.98 4.58 15.80
C PHE A 57 -0.45 4.74 16.35
N PRO A 58 -0.60 5.29 17.57
CA PRO A 58 -1.92 5.52 18.15
C PRO A 58 -2.82 6.38 17.23
N GLY A 59 -4.09 5.99 17.12
CA GLY A 59 -5.07 6.69 16.27
C GLY A 59 -4.97 6.38 14.76
N ILE A 60 -4.11 5.45 14.36
CA ILE A 60 -3.96 5.00 12.98
C ILE A 60 -4.55 3.60 12.81
N ASP A 61 -5.21 3.35 11.68
CA ASP A 61 -5.62 2.02 11.23
C ASP A 61 -4.67 1.55 10.12
N ARG A 62 -4.32 0.26 10.10
CA ARG A 62 -3.34 -0.32 9.19
C ARG A 62 -3.90 -1.53 8.46
N ILE A 63 -3.53 -1.67 7.19
CA ILE A 63 -3.69 -2.90 6.42
C ILE A 63 -2.31 -3.26 5.84
N LEU A 64 -1.89 -4.51 6.09
CA LEU A 64 -0.63 -5.07 5.60
C LEU A 64 -0.91 -6.26 4.69
N MET A 65 -0.29 -6.28 3.51
CA MET A 65 -0.34 -7.41 2.58
C MET A 65 1.08 -7.82 2.24
N VAL A 66 1.44 -9.10 2.42
CA VAL A 66 2.75 -9.59 1.95
C VAL A 66 2.71 -9.64 0.43
N ILE A 67 3.74 -9.11 -0.21
CA ILE A 67 3.82 -8.98 -1.67
C ILE A 67 5.06 -9.67 -2.25
N ASP A 68 5.97 -10.16 -1.40
CA ASP A 68 7.05 -11.11 -1.72
C ASP A 68 7.56 -11.77 -0.42
N GLY A 69 8.00 -13.02 -0.51
CA GLY A 69 8.35 -13.85 0.64
C GLY A 69 7.15 -14.24 1.52
N ALA A 70 7.43 -14.51 2.80
CA ALA A 70 6.43 -14.88 3.79
C ALA A 70 6.76 -14.29 5.17
N LEU A 71 5.74 -13.92 5.92
CA LEU A 71 5.85 -13.24 7.22
C LEU A 71 4.88 -13.88 8.21
N GLU A 72 5.37 -14.28 9.38
CA GLU A 72 4.50 -14.60 10.52
C GLU A 72 4.27 -13.32 11.34
N VAL A 73 2.99 -12.97 11.54
CA VAL A 73 2.60 -11.77 12.28
C VAL A 73 1.80 -12.17 13.52
N THR A 74 2.25 -11.70 14.68
CA THR A 74 1.54 -11.85 15.96
C THR A 74 1.01 -10.48 16.38
N ILE A 75 -0.27 -10.42 16.77
CA ILE A 75 -0.92 -9.20 17.23
C ILE A 75 -1.39 -9.42 18.67
N ASP A 76 -0.89 -8.58 19.58
CA ASP A 76 -1.03 -8.69 21.02
C ASP A 76 -0.67 -10.11 21.48
N ASP A 77 -1.56 -10.79 22.20
CA ASP A 77 -1.33 -12.15 22.72
C ASP A 77 -2.06 -13.21 21.89
N SER A 78 -2.45 -12.88 20.65
CA SER A 78 -3.12 -13.80 19.72
C SER A 78 -2.14 -14.80 19.11
N PRO A 79 -2.58 -15.97 18.62
CA PRO A 79 -1.74 -16.85 17.82
C PRO A 79 -1.19 -16.15 16.57
N GLY A 80 0.04 -16.50 16.19
CA GLY A 80 0.68 -15.97 14.98
C GLY A 80 -0.08 -16.36 13.71
N VAL A 81 -0.19 -15.41 12.79
CA VAL A 81 -0.81 -15.59 11.47
C VAL A 81 0.28 -15.59 10.41
N ARG A 82 0.33 -16.63 9.57
CA ARG A 82 1.25 -16.71 8.44
C ARG A 82 0.66 -15.99 7.22
N LEU A 83 1.42 -15.06 6.67
CA LEU A 83 1.07 -14.27 5.50
C LEU A 83 2.07 -14.55 4.38
N ALA A 84 1.57 -14.71 3.16
CA ALA A 84 2.33 -14.81 1.92
C ALA A 84 1.65 -13.96 0.84
N SER A 85 2.22 -13.93 -0.38
CA SER A 85 1.66 -13.17 -1.51
C SER A 85 0.24 -13.58 -1.93
N SER A 86 -0.21 -14.78 -1.54
CA SER A 86 -1.58 -15.26 -1.75
C SER A 86 -2.55 -14.91 -0.61
N SER A 87 -2.07 -14.33 0.49
CA SER A 87 -2.89 -13.99 1.65
C SER A 87 -3.65 -12.68 1.44
N ALA A 88 -4.84 -12.58 2.03
CA ALA A 88 -5.55 -11.31 2.13
C ALA A 88 -4.80 -10.32 3.03
N GLY A 89 -5.13 -9.03 2.91
CA GLY A 89 -4.56 -7.99 3.77
C GLY A 89 -4.96 -8.19 5.24
N LEU A 90 -3.98 -8.18 6.13
CA LEU A 90 -4.18 -8.23 7.57
C LEU A 90 -4.45 -6.82 8.11
N SER A 91 -5.65 -6.61 8.67
CA SER A 91 -6.05 -5.34 9.27
C SER A 91 -5.79 -5.33 10.77
N PHE A 92 -5.22 -4.24 11.27
CA PHE A 92 -4.98 -4.03 12.69
C PHE A 92 -4.85 -2.55 13.02
N THR A 93 -5.01 -2.21 14.30
CA THR A 93 -4.87 -0.83 14.75
C THR A 93 -3.41 -0.53 15.08
N GLY A 94 -2.98 0.71 14.87
CA GLY A 94 -1.61 1.13 15.10
C GLY A 94 -1.19 1.13 16.58
N TYR A 95 -2.12 1.05 17.53
CA TYR A 95 -1.77 0.96 18.96
C TYR A 95 -1.51 -0.47 19.44
N GLN A 96 -1.89 -1.49 18.65
CA GLN A 96 -1.67 -2.90 19.04
C GLN A 96 -0.19 -3.27 19.00
N ARG A 97 0.22 -4.21 19.86
CA ARG A 97 1.59 -4.74 19.86
C ARG A 97 1.71 -5.73 18.72
N VAL A 98 2.52 -5.42 17.72
CA VAL A 98 2.71 -6.30 16.56
C VAL A 98 4.14 -6.78 16.49
N TRP A 99 4.32 -8.10 16.39
CA TRP A 99 5.59 -8.76 16.15
C TRP A 99 5.57 -9.42 14.78
N GLY A 100 6.54 -9.08 13.92
CA GLY A 100 6.72 -9.71 12.62
C GLY A 100 7.96 -10.57 12.61
N SER A 101 7.88 -11.78 12.04
CA SER A 101 8.99 -12.69 11.86
C SER A 101 9.04 -13.20 10.41
N PRO A 102 10.05 -12.82 9.61
CA PRO A 102 10.17 -13.32 8.24
C PRO A 102 10.40 -14.84 8.23
N ILE A 103 9.85 -15.52 7.22
CA ILE A 103 9.94 -16.97 7.05
C ILE A 103 10.77 -17.27 5.80
N GLY A 104 11.88 -17.99 5.97
CA GLY A 104 12.69 -18.46 4.84
C GLY A 104 13.50 -17.37 4.12
N GLY A 105 13.52 -16.14 4.64
CA GLY A 105 14.25 -15.00 4.07
C GLY A 105 13.49 -13.69 4.24
N THR A 106 14.05 -12.58 3.76
CA THR A 106 13.39 -11.27 3.80
C THR A 106 11.99 -11.32 3.20
N ALA A 107 11.01 -10.78 3.91
CA ALA A 107 9.66 -10.57 3.39
C ALA A 107 9.49 -9.11 2.97
N THR A 108 8.74 -8.87 1.90
CA THR A 108 8.31 -7.52 1.55
C THR A 108 6.80 -7.42 1.70
N ASP A 109 6.33 -6.42 2.43
CA ASP A 109 4.91 -6.09 2.54
C ASP A 109 4.56 -4.75 1.89
N LEU A 110 3.29 -4.64 1.48
CA LEU A 110 2.61 -3.40 1.14
C LEU A 110 1.74 -3.01 2.33
N ASN A 111 1.95 -1.79 2.82
CA ASN A 111 1.29 -1.28 4.02
C ASN A 111 0.59 0.04 3.71
N VAL A 112 -0.69 0.13 4.08
CA VAL A 112 -1.45 1.38 4.12
C VAL A 112 -1.76 1.72 5.56
N MET A 113 -1.62 3.00 5.89
CA MET A 113 -1.92 3.58 7.19
C MET A 113 -2.91 4.72 7.00
N THR A 114 -4.00 4.76 7.75
CA THR A 114 -4.98 5.85 7.70
C THR A 114 -5.27 6.40 9.08
N ARG A 115 -5.45 7.72 9.19
CA ARG A 115 -5.86 8.36 10.43
C ARG A 115 -7.34 8.12 10.66
N ARG A 116 -7.66 7.52 11.82
CA ARG A 116 -9.01 7.13 12.17
C ARG A 116 -9.95 8.33 12.21
N GLY A 117 -11.15 8.16 11.64
CA GLY A 117 -12.15 9.22 11.54
C GLY A 117 -11.83 10.30 10.50
N ARG A 118 -10.75 10.15 9.72
CA ARG A 118 -10.40 11.04 8.60
C ARG A 118 -10.45 10.30 7.28
N TYR A 119 -9.89 9.09 7.24
CA TYR A 119 -9.87 8.24 6.07
C TYR A 119 -10.08 6.77 6.43
N THR A 120 -10.65 6.03 5.48
CA THR A 120 -10.67 4.56 5.47
C THR A 120 -9.88 4.05 4.28
N ALA A 121 -9.35 2.82 4.40
CA ALA A 121 -8.65 2.15 3.32
C ALA A 121 -9.29 0.80 3.00
N LYS A 122 -9.26 0.41 1.73
CA LYS A 122 -9.44 -0.97 1.27
C LYS A 122 -8.23 -1.37 0.44
N MET A 123 -7.81 -2.62 0.55
CA MET A 123 -6.69 -3.17 -0.22
C MET A 123 -7.07 -4.51 -0.82
N ALA A 124 -6.81 -4.72 -2.11
CA ALA A 124 -7.10 -5.96 -2.81
C ALA A 124 -6.19 -6.15 -4.03
N PRO A 125 -5.83 -7.39 -4.41
CA PRO A 125 -5.22 -7.66 -5.70
C PRO A 125 -6.22 -7.45 -6.84
N LEU A 126 -5.72 -7.11 -8.01
CA LEU A 126 -6.40 -7.07 -9.29
C LEU A 126 -5.54 -7.83 -10.31
N ASP A 127 -6.12 -8.75 -11.04
CA ASP A 127 -5.45 -9.49 -12.12
C ASP A 127 -6.41 -9.58 -13.30
N ALA A 128 -6.01 -9.00 -14.43
CA ALA A 128 -6.81 -9.03 -15.64
C ALA A 128 -5.95 -8.82 -16.88
N GLN A 129 -6.35 -9.48 -17.95
CA GLN A 129 -6.00 -9.09 -19.31
C GLN A 129 -7.12 -8.17 -19.82
N ASN A 130 -6.82 -6.89 -20.05
CA ASN A 130 -7.77 -5.82 -20.39
C ASN A 130 -8.80 -5.51 -19.29
N GLY A 131 -8.32 -5.40 -18.05
CA GLY A 131 -9.12 -4.94 -16.91
C GLY A 131 -9.52 -3.48 -17.02
N MET A 132 -10.64 -3.14 -16.38
CA MET A 132 -11.13 -1.78 -16.25
C MET A 132 -11.57 -1.53 -14.81
N LEU A 133 -11.01 -0.49 -14.18
CA LEU A 133 -11.37 -0.03 -12.86
C LEU A 133 -12.12 1.29 -12.97
N LEU A 134 -13.32 1.32 -12.40
CA LEU A 134 -14.10 2.54 -12.22
C LEU A 134 -13.70 3.22 -10.91
N ILE A 135 -13.28 4.47 -11.01
CA ILE A 135 -12.82 5.29 -9.88
C ILE A 135 -13.79 6.45 -9.71
N PHE A 136 -14.50 6.45 -8.59
CA PHE A 136 -15.50 7.48 -8.27
C PHE A 136 -14.85 8.72 -7.66
N ALA A 137 -15.57 9.84 -7.77
CA ALA A 137 -15.21 11.10 -7.11
C ALA A 137 -14.93 10.91 -5.62
N ASP A 138 -14.04 11.75 -5.07
CA ASP A 138 -13.65 11.77 -3.65
C ASP A 138 -12.92 10.50 -3.15
N THR A 139 -12.56 9.59 -4.06
CA THR A 139 -11.68 8.45 -3.79
C THR A 139 -10.29 8.72 -4.36
N THR A 140 -9.26 8.53 -3.52
CA THR A 140 -7.88 8.40 -3.98
C THR A 140 -7.57 6.92 -4.18
N VAL A 141 -7.01 6.56 -5.34
CA VAL A 141 -6.60 5.18 -5.63
C VAL A 141 -5.10 5.13 -5.84
N VAL A 142 -4.43 4.21 -5.14
CA VAL A 142 -3.04 3.85 -5.41
C VAL A 142 -3.00 2.43 -5.96
N LEU A 143 -2.45 2.26 -7.16
CA LEU A 143 -2.27 0.98 -7.83
C LEU A 143 -0.78 0.65 -7.82
N VAL A 144 -0.38 -0.49 -7.26
CA VAL A 144 1.02 -0.94 -7.21
C VAL A 144 1.19 -2.16 -8.10
N ALA A 145 2.10 -2.12 -9.05
CA ALA A 145 2.33 -3.21 -9.99
C ALA A 145 2.96 -4.43 -9.31
N GLN A 146 2.37 -5.60 -9.52
CA GLN A 146 2.96 -6.89 -9.17
C GLN A 146 3.75 -7.45 -10.35
N THR A 147 3.26 -7.28 -11.57
CA THR A 147 3.91 -7.64 -12.82
C THR A 147 4.14 -6.40 -13.68
N GLU A 148 4.86 -6.55 -14.79
CA GLU A 148 4.77 -5.54 -15.85
C GLU A 148 3.30 -5.33 -16.22
N THR A 149 2.88 -4.07 -16.24
CA THR A 149 1.47 -3.71 -16.44
C THR A 149 1.37 -2.53 -17.40
N SER A 150 0.63 -2.71 -18.49
CA SER A 150 0.22 -1.60 -19.36
C SER A 150 -1.03 -0.93 -18.80
N TRP A 151 -1.19 0.37 -19.01
CA TRP A 151 -2.33 1.11 -18.49
C TRP A 151 -2.74 2.29 -19.38
N SER A 152 -4.00 2.71 -19.25
CA SER A 152 -4.50 3.96 -19.79
C SER A 152 -5.51 4.65 -18.86
N PHE A 153 -5.50 5.98 -18.89
CA PHE A 153 -6.40 6.85 -18.13
C PHE A 153 -6.63 8.17 -18.87
N GLY A 154 -7.84 8.37 -19.39
CA GLY A 154 -8.11 9.46 -20.33
C GLY A 154 -7.19 9.36 -21.56
N ASN A 155 -6.44 10.42 -21.86
CA ASN A 155 -5.46 10.45 -22.95
C ASN A 155 -4.05 9.97 -22.55
N ASN A 156 -3.85 9.61 -21.28
CA ASN A 156 -2.55 9.14 -20.78
C ASN A 156 -2.46 7.62 -20.92
N THR A 157 -1.30 7.13 -21.32
CA THR A 157 -0.99 5.71 -21.39
C THR A 157 0.44 5.46 -20.90
N GLY A 158 0.76 4.21 -20.55
CA GLY A 158 2.13 3.85 -20.23
C GLY A 158 2.27 2.42 -19.72
N THR A 159 3.45 2.15 -19.17
CA THR A 159 3.77 0.88 -18.52
C THR A 159 4.34 1.10 -17.11
N LEU A 160 4.11 0.12 -16.25
CA LEU A 160 4.67 0.01 -14.91
C LEU A 160 5.57 -1.23 -14.87
N ALA A 161 6.79 -1.08 -14.37
CA ALA A 161 7.59 -2.22 -13.97
C ALA A 161 7.06 -2.80 -12.64
N PRO A 162 7.39 -4.04 -12.26
CA PRO A 162 7.06 -4.57 -10.95
C PRO A 162 7.48 -3.58 -9.84
N ARG A 163 6.58 -3.41 -8.87
CA ARG A 163 6.67 -2.47 -7.75
C ARG A 163 6.48 -0.99 -8.09
N ASP A 164 6.46 -0.55 -9.34
CA ASP A 164 6.03 0.82 -9.66
C ASP A 164 4.57 1.04 -9.23
N ALA A 165 4.17 2.30 -9.05
CA ALA A 165 2.81 2.62 -8.67
C ALA A 165 2.21 3.75 -9.50
N ILE A 166 0.89 3.84 -9.49
CA ILE A 166 0.12 4.98 -9.99
C ILE A 166 -0.77 5.47 -8.87
N MET A 167 -0.83 6.78 -8.70
CA MET A 167 -1.80 7.44 -7.84
C MET A 167 -2.80 8.21 -8.71
N ILE A 168 -4.08 8.01 -8.44
CA ILE A 168 -5.19 8.64 -9.15
C ILE A 168 -6.06 9.36 -8.12
N GLU A 169 -6.38 10.62 -8.40
CA GLU A 169 -7.31 11.43 -7.63
C GLU A 169 -8.41 11.93 -8.56
N VAL A 170 -9.66 11.60 -8.25
CA VAL A 170 -10.82 12.05 -9.03
C VAL A 170 -11.53 13.16 -8.24
N GLN A 171 -11.38 14.40 -8.70
CA GLN A 171 -11.86 15.61 -8.00
C GLN A 171 -13.24 16.11 -8.49
N GLU A 172 -13.73 15.64 -9.63
CA GLU A 172 -15.01 16.07 -10.20
C GLU A 172 -16.10 15.04 -9.92
N SER A 173 -17.33 15.51 -9.67
CA SER A 173 -18.51 14.66 -9.55
C SER A 173 -18.64 13.75 -10.78
N GLY A 174 -18.48 12.45 -10.59
CA GLY A 174 -18.49 11.47 -11.66
C GLY A 174 -17.63 10.25 -11.36
N CYS A 175 -17.25 9.57 -12.44
CA CYS A 175 -16.37 8.40 -12.40
C CYS A 175 -15.37 8.51 -13.55
N SER A 176 -14.13 8.10 -13.31
CA SER A 176 -13.11 7.93 -14.34
C SER A 176 -12.80 6.45 -14.51
N ALA A 177 -12.48 6.03 -15.74
CA ALA A 177 -12.07 4.67 -16.03
C ALA A 177 -10.53 4.58 -16.14
N PHE A 178 -9.96 3.61 -15.43
CA PHE A 178 -8.57 3.21 -15.56
C PHE A 178 -8.51 1.83 -16.19
N ALA A 179 -7.95 1.71 -17.39
CA ALA A 179 -7.78 0.42 -18.05
C ALA A 179 -6.36 -0.11 -17.81
N PHE A 180 -6.20 -1.42 -17.71
CA PHE A 180 -4.91 -2.06 -17.47
C PHE A 180 -4.85 -3.50 -17.99
N SER A 181 -3.63 -3.98 -18.24
CA SER A 181 -3.36 -5.41 -18.48
C SER A 181 -2.14 -5.83 -17.66
N GLY A 182 -2.35 -6.69 -16.67
CA GLY A 182 -1.35 -7.12 -15.69
C GLY A 182 -1.92 -7.33 -14.29
N CYS A 183 -1.04 -7.63 -13.34
CA CYS A 183 -1.40 -7.81 -11.93
C CYS A 183 -1.04 -6.55 -11.12
N LEU A 184 -2.00 -6.01 -10.37
CA LEU A 184 -1.88 -4.82 -9.54
C LEU A 184 -2.37 -5.12 -8.11
N TYR A 185 -1.84 -4.39 -7.13
CA TYR A 185 -2.49 -4.21 -5.83
C TYR A 185 -3.21 -2.87 -5.84
N ARG A 186 -4.52 -2.88 -5.59
CA ARG A 186 -5.35 -1.69 -5.45
C ARG A 186 -5.48 -1.30 -4.00
N ILE A 187 -5.22 -0.03 -3.72
CA ILE A 187 -5.51 0.63 -2.44
C ILE A 187 -6.51 1.75 -2.73
N GLU A 188 -7.70 1.67 -2.14
CA GLU A 188 -8.71 2.74 -2.20
C GLU A 188 -8.75 3.48 -0.87
N LEU A 189 -8.64 4.80 -0.94
CA LEU A 189 -8.66 5.70 0.21
C LEU A 189 -9.88 6.60 0.11
N ASN A 190 -10.77 6.50 1.09
CA ASN A 190 -12.02 7.26 1.12
C ASN A 190 -12.04 8.18 2.34
N ARG A 191 -12.45 9.42 2.15
CA ARG A 191 -12.63 10.38 3.24
C ARG A 191 -13.85 10.00 4.09
N CYS A 192 -13.72 10.13 5.40
CA CYS A 192 -14.83 9.98 6.36
C CYS A 192 -15.71 11.22 6.40
#